data_AF-A0A382EHL3-F1
#
_entry.id   AF-A0A382EHL3-F1
#
_cell.length_a   1.000
_cell.length_b   1.000
_cell.length_c   1.000
_cell.angle_alpha   90.00
_cell.angle_beta   90.00
_cell.angle_gamma   90.00
#
_symmetry.space_group_name_H-M   'P 1'
#
loop_
_entity.id
_entity.type
_entity.pdbx_description
1 polymer ?
#
loop_
_entity_poly.entity_id
_entity_poly.type
_entity_poly.pdbx_seq_one_letter_code
_entity_poly.pdbx_strand_id
1 'polypeptide(L)' 'VKIISDRYSGQSRGFGFVEMENKKDGEKAVSELNGQEFSGRALKINEAHQR' A
#
# COMPACT_ATOMS: atom_id res chain seq x y z
N VAL A 1 -2.24 0.89 9.61
CA VAL A 1 -2.58 0.46 8.22
C VAL A 1 -4.02 0.83 7.93
N LYS A 2 -4.27 1.64 6.90
CA LYS A 2 -5.59 2.14 6.50
C LYS A 2 -5.91 1.61 5.10
N ILE A 3 -6.72 0.56 5.02
CA ILE A 3 -7.15 -0.03 3.74
C ILE A 3 -8.38 0.75 3.27
N ILE A 4 -8.35 1.23 2.03
CA ILE A 4 -9.50 1.92 1.45
C ILE A 4 -10.40 0.88 0.81
N SER A 5 -11.40 0.45 1.56
CA SER A 5 -12.45 -0.45 1.11
C SER A 5 -13.66 0.34 0.64
N ASP A 6 -14.34 -0.15 -0.39
CA ASP A 6 -15.65 0.36 -0.75
C ASP A 6 -16.64 0.08 0.39
N ARG A 7 -17.30 1.13 0.89
CA ARG A 7 -18.15 1.03 2.08
C ARG A 7 -19.50 0.35 1.80
N TYR A 8 -19.87 0.19 0.53
CA TYR A 8 -21.13 -0.41 0.10
C TYR A 8 -20.97 -1.85 -0.37
N SER A 9 -19.89 -2.18 -1.11
CA SER A 9 -19.63 -3.55 -1.57
C SER A 9 -18.68 -4.34 -0.66
N GLY A 10 -17.98 -3.67 0.26
CA GLY A 10 -16.93 -4.28 1.07
C GLY A 10 -15.69 -4.68 0.26
N GLN A 11 -15.67 -4.45 -1.06
CA GLN A 11 -14.52 -4.76 -1.89
C GLN A 11 -13.43 -3.71 -1.67
N SER A 12 -12.23 -4.19 -1.36
CA SER A 12 -11.03 -3.36 -1.33
C SER A 12 -10.90 -2.61 -2.66
N ARG A 13 -10.75 -1.28 -2.63
CA ARG A 13 -10.56 -0.46 -3.84
C ARG A 13 -9.20 -0.69 -4.51
N GLY A 14 -8.42 -1.65 -4.03
CA GLY A 14 -7.11 -2.03 -4.55
C GLY A 14 -5.96 -1.17 -4.04
N PHE A 15 -6.19 -0.29 -3.06
CA PHE A 15 -5.15 0.52 -2.45
C PHE A 15 -5.36 0.70 -0.93
N GLY A 16 -4.26 0.92 -0.24
CA GLY A 16 -4.23 1.20 1.19
C GLY A 16 -3.03 2.06 1.53
N PHE A 17 -3.13 2.77 2.64
CA PHE A 17 -2.06 3.61 3.16
C PHE A 17 -1.48 2.94 4.41
N VAL A 18 -0.17 2.81 4.44
CA VAL A 18 0.56 2.35 5.62
C VAL A 18 1.35 3.54 6.12
N GLU A 19 1.11 3.90 7.38
CA GLU A 19 1.92 4.89 8.08
C GLU A 19 3.08 4.15 8.73
N MET A 20 4.29 4.57 8.43
CA MET A 20 5.54 4.01 8.97
C MET A 20 6.15 5.08 9.87
N GLU A 21 6.71 4.70 11.02
CA GLU A 21 7.33 5.66 11.95
C GLU A 21 8.56 6.35 11.35
N ASN A 22 9.31 5.65 10.50
CA ASN A 22 10.52 6.17 9.88
C ASN A 22 10.42 6.19 8.36
N LYS A 23 10.93 7.27 7.75
CA LYS A 23 11.05 7.36 6.28
C LYS A 23 11.93 6.25 5.71
N LYS A 24 13.02 5.90 6.40
CA LYS A 24 13.93 4.81 6.01
C LYS A 24 13.24 3.44 5.91
N ASP A 25 12.39 3.13 6.88
CA ASP A 25 11.60 1.90 6.87
C ASP A 25 10.56 1.91 5.75
N GLY A 26 9.97 3.08 5.48
CA GLY A 26 9.08 3.28 4.32
C GLY A 26 9.79 3.04 2.98
N GLU A 27 10.99 3.60 2.78
CA GLU A 27 11.77 3.39 1.55
C GLU A 27 12.22 1.94 1.37
N LYS A 28 12.62 1.28 2.45
CA LYS A 28 12.92 -0.17 2.44
C LYS A 28 11.70 -0.99 2.06
N ALA A 29 10.56 -0.73 2.68
CA ALA A 29 9.31 -1.42 2.38
C ALA A 29 8.88 -1.17 0.92
N VAL A 30 9.01 0.05 0.41
CA VAL A 30 8.79 0.36 -1.02
C VAL A 30 9.73 -0.48 -1.86
N SER A 31 11.04 -0.49 -1.59
CA SER A 31 11.99 -1.20 -2.46
C SER A 31 11.85 -2.73 -2.41
N GLU A 32 11.48 -3.31 -1.27
CA GLU A 32 11.39 -4.77 -1.10
C GLU A 32 10.03 -5.33 -1.50
N LEU A 33 8.95 -4.56 -1.33
CA LEU A 33 7.58 -5.03 -1.55
C LEU A 33 6.96 -4.48 -2.86
N ASN A 34 7.51 -3.40 -3.46
CA ASN A 34 7.03 -2.88 -4.74
C ASN A 34 7.40 -3.85 -5.88
N GLY A 35 6.39 -4.31 -6.59
CA GLY A 35 6.52 -5.31 -7.65
C GLY A 35 6.39 -6.76 -7.17
N GLN A 36 6.21 -6.99 -5.87
CA GLN A 36 5.99 -8.33 -5.34
C GLN A 36 4.60 -8.84 -5.71
N GLU A 37 4.50 -10.09 -6.16
CA GLU A 37 3.22 -10.71 -6.48
C GLU A 37 2.49 -11.12 -5.20
N PHE A 38 1.32 -10.55 -4.96
CA PHE A 38 0.45 -10.89 -3.85
C PHE A 38 -0.94 -11.26 -4.35
N SER A 39 -1.38 -12.48 -4.03
CA SER A 39 -2.68 -13.01 -4.46
C SER A 39 -2.91 -12.91 -5.98
N GLY A 40 -1.86 -13.17 -6.78
CA GLY A 40 -1.93 -13.13 -8.24
C GLY A 40 -1.97 -11.73 -8.86
N ARG A 41 -1.63 -10.68 -8.09
CA ARG A 41 -1.48 -9.30 -8.58
C ARG A 41 -0.17 -8.71 -8.09
N ALA A 42 0.57 -8.02 -8.96
CA ALA A 42 1.74 -7.26 -8.56
C ALA A 42 1.32 -6.10 -7.64
N LEU A 43 1.87 -6.07 -6.42
CA LEU A 43 1.71 -4.96 -5.49
C LEU A 43 2.49 -3.75 -6.01
N LYS A 44 1.86 -2.57 -5.94
CA LYS A 44 2.51 -1.32 -6.30
C LYS A 44 2.55 -0.43 -5.07
N ILE A 45 3.74 -0.19 -4.56
CA ILE A 45 3.96 0.58 -3.34
C ILE A 45 4.76 1.81 -3.73
N ASN A 46 4.26 2.98 -3.35
CA ASN A 46 4.86 4.27 -3.68
C ASN A 46 4.78 5.19 -2.46
N GLU A 47 5.62 6.23 -2.44
CA GLU A 47 5.55 7.28 -1.42
C GLU A 47 4.19 7.98 -1.51
N ALA A 48 3.43 7.94 -0.42
CA ALA A 48 2.10 8.55 -0.36
C ALA A 48 2.25 10.07 -0.24
N HIS A 49 1.92 10.79 -1.31
CA HIS A 49 1.88 12.25 -1.28
C HIS A 49 0.49 12.71 -0.83
N GLN A 50 0.39 13.32 0.36
CA GLN A 50 -0.82 14.01 0.78
C GLN A 50 -0.95 15.28 -0.09
N ARG A 51 -2.05 15.39 -0.85
CA ARG A 51 -2.45 16.64 -1.50
C ARG A 51 -3.37 17.43 -0.59
#